data_AF-A0A3P1SQX6-F1
#
_entry.id   AF-A0A3P1SQX6-F1
#
_cell.length_a   1.000
_cell.length_b   1.000
_cell.length_c   1.000
_cell.angle_alpha   90.00
_cell.angle_beta   90.00
_cell.angle_gamma   90.00
#
_symmetry.space_group_name_H-M   'P 1'
#
loop_
_entity.id
_entity.type
_entity.pdbx_description
1 polymer ?
#
loop_
_entity_poly.entity_id
_entity_poly.type
_entity_poly.pdbx_seq_one_letter_code
_entity_poly.pdbx_strand_id
1 'polypeptide(L)'
;MKKTILGVFIMMMGLFFVSCGGEKDLKTVVESAQKDGANWTEDEWKDAFKSVMKASKPMLEEAVSFKKEMEGKSEEEQFKIAAEIMEKMEKFTELQKQITDFNAAAEKTEIGKKLIEDDNFQKEAAKELGMEKLMEEM
;
A
#
# COMPACT_ATOMS: atom_id res chain seq x y z
N MET A 1 -36.42 36.63 -7.36
CA MET A 1 -35.01 36.18 -7.31
C MET A 1 -34.61 35.94 -5.86
N LYS A 2 -34.49 34.66 -5.45
CA LYS A 2 -33.94 34.13 -4.17
C LYS A 2 -34.69 32.83 -3.85
N LYS A 3 -34.30 31.72 -4.49
CA LYS A 3 -34.63 30.33 -4.08
C LYS A 3 -33.94 29.25 -4.96
N THR A 4 -32.79 29.56 -5.56
CA THR A 4 -32.14 28.67 -6.54
C THR A 4 -30.65 28.49 -6.29
N ILE A 5 -30.18 28.59 -5.04
CA ILE A 5 -28.76 28.43 -4.69
C ILE A 5 -28.52 27.30 -3.68
N LEU A 6 -29.56 26.79 -3.01
CA LEU A 6 -29.38 25.76 -1.98
C LEU A 6 -29.41 24.31 -2.52
N GLY A 7 -29.80 24.10 -3.78
CA GLY A 7 -29.89 22.77 -4.39
C GLY A 7 -28.63 22.27 -5.09
N VAL A 8 -27.62 23.13 -5.30
CA VAL A 8 -26.42 22.79 -6.09
C VAL A 8 -25.25 22.34 -5.20
N PHE A 9 -25.25 22.70 -3.91
CA PHE A 9 -24.17 22.33 -2.99
C PHE A 9 -24.22 20.89 -2.49
N ILE A 10 -25.39 20.24 -2.53
CA ILE A 10 -25.55 18.82 -2.12
C ILE A 10 -25.27 17.86 -3.29
N MET A 11 -25.36 18.32 -4.55
CA MET A 11 -25.03 17.48 -5.70
C MET A 11 -23.53 17.34 -5.98
N MET A 12 -22.66 18.22 -5.45
CA MET A 12 -21.20 18.09 -5.66
C MET A 12 -20.46 17.25 -4.61
N MET A 13 -21.09 16.92 -3.48
CA MET A 13 -20.50 15.99 -2.50
C MET A 13 -20.93 14.53 -2.72
N GLY A 14 -21.96 14.28 -3.55
CA GLY A 14 -22.45 12.94 -3.88
C GLY A 14 -21.88 12.32 -5.16
N LEU A 15 -21.06 13.04 -5.93
CA LEU A 15 -20.59 12.61 -7.25
C LEU A 15 -19.15 12.07 -7.27
N PHE A 16 -18.49 11.92 -6.10
CA PHE A 16 -17.21 11.22 -5.98
C PHE A 16 -17.32 9.77 -5.48
N PHE A 17 -18.53 9.29 -5.16
CA PHE A 17 -18.75 7.93 -4.65
C PHE A 17 -19.38 6.96 -5.68
N VAL A 18 -19.48 7.35 -6.94
CA VAL A 18 -19.98 6.47 -8.02
C VAL A 18 -18.97 6.41 -9.15
N SER A 19 -17.82 5.79 -8.87
CA SER A 19 -17.06 5.07 -9.88
C SER A 19 -16.91 3.65 -9.34
N CYS A 20 -17.62 2.75 -10.00
CA CYS A 20 -17.32 1.35 -10.27
C CYS A 20 -16.55 0.55 -9.21
N GLY A 21 -17.08 -0.64 -8.88
CA GLY A 21 -16.39 -1.71 -8.14
C GLY A 21 -15.16 -2.26 -8.89
N GLY A 22 -14.16 -1.40 -9.05
CA GLY A 22 -12.80 -1.71 -9.41
C GLY A 22 -11.91 -1.36 -8.22
N GLU A 23 -10.89 -2.17 -8.02
CA GLU A 23 -9.83 -1.92 -7.07
C GLU A 23 -9.37 -0.45 -7.14
N LYS A 24 -9.42 0.28 -6.02
CA LYS A 24 -8.84 1.63 -5.97
C LYS A 24 -7.36 1.50 -6.32
N ASP A 25 -6.87 2.28 -7.28
CA ASP A 25 -5.44 2.33 -7.52
C ASP A 25 -4.70 2.82 -6.27
N LEU A 26 -3.48 2.32 -6.06
CA LEU A 26 -2.70 2.58 -4.84
C LEU A 26 -2.57 4.08 -4.58
N LYS A 27 -2.31 4.87 -5.62
CA LYS A 27 -2.17 6.32 -5.53
C LYS A 27 -3.40 6.97 -4.88
N THR A 28 -4.60 6.60 -5.33
CA THR A 28 -5.86 7.10 -4.76
C THR A 28 -6.02 6.70 -3.30
N VAL A 29 -5.62 5.48 -2.92
CA VAL A 29 -5.62 5.03 -1.52
C VAL A 29 -4.69 5.90 -0.68
N VAL A 30 -3.46 6.16 -1.13
CA VAL A 30 -2.48 6.99 -0.42
C VAL A 30 -2.97 8.43 -0.28
N GLU A 31 -3.45 9.04 -1.37
CA GLU A 31 -3.98 10.42 -1.35
C GLU A 31 -5.17 10.55 -0.38
N SER A 32 -6.04 9.53 -0.35
CA SER A 32 -7.19 9.51 0.57
C SER A 32 -6.75 9.32 2.02
N ALA A 33 -5.75 8.47 2.29
CA ALA A 33 -5.20 8.29 3.64
C ALA A 33 -4.56 9.58 4.16
N GLN A 34 -3.81 10.30 3.32
CA GLN A 34 -3.19 11.57 3.68
C GLN A 34 -4.20 12.68 3.99
N LYS A 35 -5.30 12.72 3.24
CA LYS A 35 -6.31 13.78 3.34
C LYS A 35 -7.36 13.51 4.40
N ASP A 36 -7.91 12.30 4.40
CA ASP A 36 -9.12 11.94 5.13
C ASP A 36 -8.89 10.83 6.17
N GLY A 37 -7.68 10.26 6.26
CA GLY A 37 -7.36 9.12 7.13
C GLY A 37 -7.62 9.33 8.62
N ALA A 38 -7.57 10.59 9.09
CA ALA A 38 -7.94 10.92 10.48
C ALA A 38 -9.43 10.67 10.79
N ASN A 39 -10.28 10.62 9.76
CA ASN A 39 -11.71 10.36 9.88
C ASN A 39 -12.09 8.92 9.50
N TRP A 40 -11.11 8.11 9.08
CA TRP A 40 -11.36 6.72 8.73
C TRP A 40 -11.63 5.87 9.96
N THR A 41 -12.57 4.95 9.78
CA THR A 41 -12.81 3.84 10.69
C THR A 41 -11.66 2.83 10.62
N GLU A 42 -11.62 1.91 11.59
CA GLU A 42 -10.66 0.80 11.59
C GLU A 42 -10.78 -0.07 10.34
N ASP A 43 -12.00 -0.37 9.89
CA ASP A 43 -12.22 -1.19 8.69
C ASP A 43 -11.75 -0.48 7.42
N GLU A 44 -11.95 0.83 7.30
CA GLU A 44 -11.42 1.61 6.17
C GLU A 44 -9.89 1.61 6.14
N TRP A 45 -9.24 1.71 7.31
CA TRP A 45 -7.78 1.57 7.39
C TRP A 45 -7.31 0.15 7.05
N LYS A 46 -8.02 -0.89 7.49
CA LYS A 46 -7.69 -2.29 7.15
C LYS A 46 -7.79 -2.55 5.65
N ASP A 47 -8.84 -2.07 5.00
CA ASP A 47 -9.02 -2.20 3.56
C ASP A 47 -7.95 -1.44 2.76
N ALA A 48 -7.61 -0.24 3.21
CA ALA A 48 -6.52 0.54 2.64
C ALA A 48 -5.17 -0.18 2.79
N PHE A 49 -4.89 -0.72 3.97
CA PHE A 49 -3.67 -1.49 4.24
C PHE A 49 -3.57 -2.73 3.35
N LYS A 50 -4.64 -3.51 3.22
CA LYS A 50 -4.70 -4.66 2.30
C LYS A 50 -4.46 -4.25 0.85
N SER A 51 -4.94 -3.08 0.44
CA SER A 51 -4.70 -2.55 -0.91
C SER A 51 -3.22 -2.22 -1.13
N VAL A 52 -2.57 -1.62 -0.13
CA VAL A 52 -1.13 -1.33 -0.13
C VAL A 52 -0.30 -2.62 -0.15
N MET A 53 -0.64 -3.61 0.67
CA MET A 53 0.01 -4.93 0.66
C MET A 53 -0.14 -5.65 -0.69
N LYS A 54 -1.34 -5.63 -1.26
CA LYS A 54 -1.58 -6.26 -2.57
C LYS A 54 -0.75 -5.60 -3.66
N ALA A 55 -0.64 -4.27 -3.63
CA ALA A 55 0.20 -3.53 -4.56
C ALA A 55 1.71 -3.77 -4.35
N SER A 56 2.15 -4.07 -3.12
CA SER A 56 3.55 -4.37 -2.82
C SER A 56 3.96 -5.79 -3.20
N LYS A 57 3.00 -6.69 -3.45
CA LYS A 57 3.26 -8.11 -3.76
C LYS A 57 4.33 -8.34 -4.85
N PRO A 58 4.29 -7.69 -6.04
CA PRO A 58 5.30 -7.93 -7.07
C PRO A 58 6.72 -7.52 -6.63
N MET A 59 6.83 -6.46 -5.82
CA MET A 59 8.12 -6.04 -5.26
C MET A 59 8.65 -7.08 -4.26
N LEU A 60 7.78 -7.68 -3.45
CA LEU A 60 8.16 -8.74 -2.51
C LEU A 60 8.56 -10.04 -3.24
N GLU A 61 7.84 -10.41 -4.30
CA GLU A 61 8.18 -11.57 -5.15
C GLU A 61 9.58 -11.41 -5.76
N GLU A 62 9.92 -10.22 -6.25
CA GLU A 62 11.26 -9.93 -6.75
C GLU A 62 12.32 -9.94 -5.65
N ALA A 63 12.05 -9.34 -4.49
CA ALA A 63 12.97 -9.36 -3.35
C ALA A 63 13.30 -10.80 -2.90
N VAL A 64 12.30 -11.67 -2.84
CA VAL A 64 12.47 -13.10 -2.52
C VAL A 64 13.26 -13.82 -3.62
N SER A 65 12.98 -13.53 -4.89
CA SER A 65 13.74 -14.10 -6.01
C SER A 65 15.22 -13.73 -5.93
N PHE A 66 15.52 -12.48 -5.59
CA PHE A 66 16.88 -11.98 -5.42
C PHE A 66 17.60 -12.64 -4.24
N LYS A 67 16.92 -12.77 -3.10
CA LYS A 67 17.47 -13.48 -1.94
C LYS A 67 17.90 -14.90 -2.30
N LYS A 68 17.07 -15.63 -3.06
CA LYS A 68 17.36 -16.99 -3.53
C LYS A 68 18.50 -17.02 -4.56
N GLU A 69 18.61 -16.01 -5.42
CA GLU A 69 19.68 -15.93 -6.41
C GLU A 69 21.06 -15.68 -5.79
N MET A 70 21.09 -14.92 -4.69
CA MET A 70 22.31 -14.65 -3.91
C MET A 70 22.69 -15.81 -2.97
N GLU A 71 21.75 -16.69 -2.63
CA GLU A 71 21.99 -17.81 -1.72
C GLU A 71 23.02 -18.79 -2.30
N GLY A 72 24.08 -19.07 -1.54
CA GLY A 72 25.16 -19.97 -1.97
C GLY A 72 26.14 -19.38 -3.00
N LYS A 73 26.04 -18.07 -3.31
CA LYS A 73 27.00 -17.35 -4.17
C LYS A 73 28.19 -16.80 -3.38
N SER A 74 29.32 -16.63 -4.06
CA SER A 74 30.48 -15.92 -3.51
C SER A 74 30.20 -14.41 -3.34
N GLU A 75 30.95 -13.72 -2.49
CA GLU A 75 30.79 -12.26 -2.29
C GLU A 75 30.90 -11.46 -3.60
N GLU A 76 31.80 -11.86 -4.51
CA GLU A 76 31.96 -11.20 -5.81
C GLU A 76 30.73 -11.39 -6.71
N GLU A 77 30.13 -12.58 -6.71
CA GLU A 77 28.90 -12.86 -7.43
C GLU A 77 27.70 -12.14 -6.80
N GLN A 78 27.61 -12.10 -5.47
CA GLN A 78 26.59 -11.33 -4.77
C GLN A 78 26.68 -9.84 -5.10
N PHE A 79 27.88 -9.28 -5.22
CA PHE A 79 28.06 -7.89 -5.61
C PHE A 79 27.56 -7.62 -7.04
N LYS A 80 27.85 -8.53 -7.99
CA LYS A 80 27.34 -8.42 -9.37
C LYS A 80 25.82 -8.50 -9.42
N ILE A 81 25.24 -9.46 -8.69
CA ILE A 81 23.79 -9.63 -8.57
C ILE A 81 23.16 -8.39 -7.91
N ALA A 82 23.77 -7.82 -6.88
CA ALA A 82 23.29 -6.60 -6.21
C ALA A 82 23.21 -5.39 -7.16
N ALA A 83 24.17 -5.25 -8.08
CA ALA A 83 24.13 -4.21 -9.09
C ALA A 83 22.92 -4.37 -10.04
N GLU A 84 22.66 -5.59 -10.52
CA GLU A 84 21.49 -5.90 -11.35
C GLU A 84 20.16 -5.73 -10.59
N ILE A 85 20.16 -6.02 -9.29
CA ILE A 85 19.00 -5.82 -8.41
C ILE A 85 18.66 -4.33 -8.33
N MET A 86 19.66 -3.46 -8.16
CA MET A 86 19.40 -2.01 -8.06
C MET A 86 18.66 -1.49 -9.29
N GLU A 87 19.09 -1.87 -10.50
CA GLU A 87 18.40 -1.48 -11.75
C GLU A 87 16.96 -2.03 -11.82
N LYS A 88 16.73 -3.27 -11.38
CA LYS A 88 15.38 -3.85 -11.33
C LYS A 88 14.49 -3.18 -10.30
N MET A 89 15.06 -2.74 -9.18
CA MET A 89 14.33 -2.08 -8.09
C MET A 89 13.97 -0.63 -8.43
N GLU A 90 14.67 0.03 -9.37
CA GLU A 90 14.33 1.40 -9.80
C GLU A 90 12.87 1.53 -10.25
N LYS A 91 12.31 0.48 -10.89
CA LYS A 91 10.90 0.48 -11.33
C LYS A 91 9.89 0.50 -10.17
N PHE A 92 10.31 0.13 -8.96
CA PHE A 92 9.48 0.16 -7.75
C PHE A 92 9.68 1.44 -6.93
N THR A 93 10.52 2.38 -7.36
CA THR A 93 10.80 3.61 -6.59
C THR A 93 9.51 4.39 -6.27
N GLU A 94 8.62 4.54 -7.24
CA GLU A 94 7.33 5.23 -7.03
C GLU A 94 6.41 4.44 -6.09
N LEU A 95 6.41 3.12 -6.17
CA LEU A 95 5.67 2.24 -5.26
C LEU A 95 6.20 2.36 -3.81
N GLN A 96 7.52 2.34 -3.63
CA GLN A 96 8.15 2.53 -2.31
C GLN A 96 7.82 3.89 -1.71
N LYS A 97 7.81 4.93 -2.53
CA LYS A 97 7.37 6.27 -2.10
C LYS A 97 5.91 6.25 -1.66
N GLN A 98 5.02 5.63 -2.43
CA GLN A 98 3.60 5.52 -2.06
C GLN A 98 3.39 4.74 -0.76
N ILE A 99 4.10 3.63 -0.55
CA ILE A 99 4.07 2.87 0.71
C ILE A 99 4.57 3.75 1.87
N THR A 100 5.66 4.47 1.68
CA THR A 100 6.22 5.39 2.70
C THR A 100 5.22 6.50 3.05
N ASP A 101 4.61 7.11 2.04
CA ASP A 101 3.62 8.18 2.19
C ASP A 101 2.35 7.67 2.89
N PHE A 102 1.93 6.44 2.61
CA PHE A 102 0.81 5.78 3.29
C PHE A 102 1.13 5.51 4.76
N ASN A 103 2.30 4.95 5.07
CA ASN A 103 2.73 4.70 6.44
C ASN A 103 2.83 6.01 7.23
N ALA A 104 3.39 7.07 6.63
CA ALA A 104 3.46 8.39 7.25
C ALA A 104 2.07 9.01 7.48
N ALA A 105 1.05 8.66 6.69
CA ALA A 105 -0.33 9.04 6.95
C ALA A 105 -0.93 8.23 8.10
N ALA A 106 -0.70 6.91 8.12
CA ALA A 106 -1.15 6.01 9.18
C ALA A 106 -0.60 6.40 10.55
N GLU A 107 0.70 6.71 10.64
CA GLU A 107 1.40 7.12 11.87
C GLU A 107 0.83 8.39 12.52
N LYS A 108 0.16 9.25 11.74
CA LYS A 108 -0.48 10.48 12.24
C LYS A 108 -1.84 10.22 12.91
N THR A 109 -2.32 8.99 12.89
CA THR A 109 -3.62 8.61 13.44
C THR A 109 -3.47 7.45 14.42
N GLU A 110 -4.25 7.45 15.49
CA GLU A 110 -4.20 6.37 16.49
C GLU A 110 -4.58 5.01 15.90
N ILE A 111 -5.58 4.98 15.01
CA ILE A 111 -6.07 3.74 14.37
C ILE A 111 -5.05 3.24 13.34
N GLY A 112 -4.60 4.11 12.43
CA GLY A 112 -3.62 3.75 11.41
C GLY A 112 -2.32 3.26 12.04
N LYS A 113 -1.82 3.95 13.08
CA LYS A 113 -0.64 3.53 13.83
C LYS A 113 -0.80 2.13 14.44
N LYS A 114 -1.92 1.88 15.12
CA LYS A 114 -2.18 0.56 15.72
C LYS A 114 -2.19 -0.55 14.67
N LEU A 115 -2.76 -0.30 13.49
CA LEU A 115 -2.83 -1.30 12.44
C LEU A 115 -1.47 -1.63 11.81
N ILE A 116 -0.60 -0.64 11.59
CA ILE A 116 0.77 -0.90 11.09
C ILE A 116 1.67 -1.57 12.13
N GLU A 117 1.29 -1.54 13.41
CA GLU A 117 1.96 -2.23 14.52
C GLU A 117 1.29 -3.58 14.88
N ASP A 118 0.15 -3.91 14.27
CA ASP A 118 -0.60 -5.14 14.55
C ASP A 118 -0.09 -6.31 13.70
N ASP A 119 0.86 -7.05 14.26
CA ASP A 119 1.44 -8.25 13.64
C ASP A 119 0.40 -9.32 13.28
N ASN A 120 -0.67 -9.46 14.08
CA ASN A 120 -1.69 -10.47 13.82
C ASN A 120 -2.51 -10.08 12.60
N PHE A 121 -2.97 -8.83 12.54
CA PHE A 121 -3.65 -8.29 11.37
C PHE A 121 -2.78 -8.39 10.11
N GLN A 122 -1.49 -8.05 10.20
CA GLN A 122 -0.56 -8.14 9.07
C GLN A 122 -0.42 -9.57 8.53
N LYS A 123 -0.30 -10.56 9.43
CA LYS A 123 -0.25 -11.98 9.07
C LYS A 123 -1.56 -12.46 8.44
N GLU A 124 -2.69 -12.09 9.01
CA GLU A 124 -4.01 -12.43 8.48
C GLU A 124 -4.23 -11.82 7.09
N ALA A 125 -3.89 -10.53 6.93
CA ALA A 125 -3.95 -9.84 5.64
C ALA A 125 -3.02 -10.49 4.60
N ALA A 126 -1.78 -10.84 4.98
CA ALA A 126 -0.87 -11.57 4.11
C ALA A 126 -1.45 -12.92 3.67
N LYS A 127 -2.08 -13.65 4.59
CA LYS A 127 -2.71 -14.94 4.30
C LYS A 127 -3.89 -14.79 3.32
N GLU A 128 -4.76 -13.82 3.56
CA GLU A 128 -5.90 -13.52 2.67
C GLU A 128 -5.44 -13.15 1.25
N LEU A 129 -4.31 -12.45 1.13
CA LEU A 129 -3.73 -12.03 -0.14
C LEU A 129 -2.85 -13.11 -0.80
N GLY A 130 -2.72 -14.29 -0.19
CA GLY A 130 -1.86 -15.37 -0.67
C GLY A 130 -0.38 -14.96 -0.70
N MET A 131 0.05 -14.20 0.30
CA MET A 131 1.41 -13.68 0.49
C MET A 131 2.11 -14.30 1.71
N GLU A 132 1.47 -15.24 2.42
CA GLU A 132 2.01 -15.91 3.60
C GLU A 132 3.45 -16.43 3.37
N LYS A 133 3.65 -17.18 2.27
CA LYS A 133 4.98 -17.69 1.90
C LYS A 133 6.01 -16.60 1.61
N LEU A 134 5.58 -15.46 1.02
CA LEU A 134 6.49 -14.34 0.76
C LEU A 134 6.95 -13.70 2.07
N MET A 135 6.05 -13.60 3.05
CA MET A 135 6.35 -13.05 4.37
C MET A 135 7.26 -13.97 5.20
N GLU A 136 7.16 -15.29 5.03
CA GLU A 136 8.06 -16.26 5.66
C GLU A 136 9.47 -16.28 5.02
N GLU A 137 9.56 -15.98 3.72
CA GLU A 137 10.80 -16.02 2.95
C GLU A 137 11.57 -14.68 2.95
N MET A 138 10.95 -13.57 3.38
CA MET A 138 11.65 -12.30 3.64
C MET A 138 12.57 -12.42 4.87
#